data_AF-A0A8J2LYJ6-F1
#
_entry.id   AF-A0A8J2LYJ6-F1
#
_cell.length_a   1.000
_cell.length_b   1.000
_cell.length_c   1.000
_cell.angle_alpha   90.00
_cell.angle_beta   90.00
_cell.angle_gamma   90.00
#
_symmetry.space_group_name_H-M   'P 1'
#
loop_
_entity.id
_entity.type
_entity.pdbx_description
1 polymer ?
#
loop_
_entity_poly.entity_id
_entity_poly.type
_entity_poly.pdbx_seq_one_letter_code
_entity_poly.pdbx_strand_id
1 'polypeptide(L)'
;GATNAVKIAMGTNFLDICFKLYGAFITGSKSLAAEGLHSSLDLTNQIILMYGIRWSKLNPTPTYPYGYGNARYIASLISGCWLFGFGGGISLYHGITGLLHPHAIESPAWASL
;
A
#
# COMPACT_ATOMS: atom_id res chain seq x y z
N GLY A 1 -15.22 7.05 -20.55
CA GLY A 1 -15.57 5.63 -20.29
C GLY A 1 -14.90 5.17 -19.01
N ALA A 2 -15.64 4.47 -18.13
CA ALA A 2 -15.20 4.11 -16.77
C ALA A 2 -13.84 3.38 -16.71
N THR A 3 -13.53 2.54 -17.70
CA THR A 3 -12.24 1.83 -17.81
C THR A 3 -11.04 2.78 -18.00
N ASN A 4 -11.23 3.92 -18.67
CA ASN A 4 -10.16 4.91 -18.85
C ASN A 4 -9.93 5.70 -17.57
N ALA A 5 -10.98 5.98 -16.80
CA ALA A 5 -10.87 6.65 -15.50
C ALA A 5 -10.07 5.80 -14.51
N VAL A 6 -10.27 4.48 -14.48
CA VAL A 6 -9.51 3.56 -13.61
C VAL A 6 -8.02 3.54 -13.99
N LYS A 7 -7.70 3.49 -15.29
CA LYS A 7 -6.30 3.53 -15.75
C LYS A 7 -5.62 4.85 -15.39
N ILE A 8 -6.32 5.97 -15.53
CA ILE A 8 -5.80 7.29 -15.15
C ILE A 8 -5.59 7.34 -13.63
N ALA A 9 -6.56 6.90 -12.82
CA ALA A 9 -6.44 6.88 -11.38
C ALA A 9 -5.26 6.02 -10.88
N MET A 10 -5.01 4.87 -11.50
CA MET A 10 -3.83 4.05 -11.20
C MET A 10 -2.53 4.79 -11.53
N GLY A 11 -2.48 5.45 -12.69
CA GLY A 11 -1.33 6.27 -13.10
C GLY A 11 -1.08 7.44 -12.13
N THR A 12 -2.13 8.13 -11.70
CA THR A 12 -2.04 9.25 -10.74
C THR A 12 -1.55 8.79 -9.38
N ASN A 13 -2.07 7.68 -8.84
CA ASN A 13 -1.60 7.12 -7.56
C ASN A 13 -0.13 6.70 -7.64
N PHE A 14 0.31 6.12 -8.76
CA PHE A 14 1.71 5.78 -8.96
C PHE A 14 2.61 7.02 -9.00
N LEU A 15 2.18 8.06 -9.74
CA LEU A 15 2.92 9.31 -9.84
C LEU A 15 3.05 10.02 -8.47
N ASP A 16 1.97 10.03 -7.69
CA ASP A 16 1.95 10.61 -6.34
C ASP A 16 2.94 9.89 -5.39
N ILE A 17 3.02 8.56 -5.45
CA ILE A 17 4.02 7.77 -4.73
C ILE A 17 5.43 8.17 -5.14
N CYS A 18 5.71 8.27 -6.45
CA CYS A 18 7.02 8.66 -6.94
C CYS A 18 7.43 10.05 -6.44
N PHE A 19 6.52 11.03 -6.46
CA PHE A 19 6.80 12.37 -5.96
C PHE A 19 7.06 12.40 -4.45
N LYS A 20 6.26 11.67 -3.65
CA LYS A 20 6.46 11.59 -2.21
C LYS A 20 7.78 10.92 -1.84
N LEU A 21 8.12 9.81 -2.48
CA LEU A 21 9.39 9.10 -2.25
C LEU A 21 10.59 9.96 -2.68
N TYR A 22 10.50 10.63 -3.83
CA TYR A 22 11.54 11.55 -4.29
C TYR A 22 11.70 12.75 -3.36
N GLY A 23 10.59 13.36 -2.93
CA GLY A 23 10.58 14.44 -1.97
C GLY A 23 11.14 14.03 -0.61
N ALA A 24 10.82 12.82 -0.13
CA ALA A 24 11.36 12.29 1.12
C ALA A 24 12.87 12.05 1.02
N PHE A 25 13.37 11.58 -0.13
CA PHE A 25 14.80 11.39 -0.36
C PHE A 25 15.58 12.72 -0.35
N ILE A 26 15.02 13.77 -0.96
CA ILE A 26 15.66 15.10 -0.99
C ILE A 26 15.58 15.80 0.36
N THR A 27 14.41 15.78 1.02
CA THR A 27 14.18 16.55 2.26
C THR A 27 14.66 15.83 3.51
N GLY A 28 14.88 14.51 3.47
CA GLY A 28 15.14 13.69 4.65
C GLY A 28 13.95 13.63 5.63
N SER A 29 12.76 14.08 5.21
CA SER A 29 11.59 14.18 6.09
C SER A 29 11.03 12.79 6.42
N LYS A 30 11.10 12.42 7.70
CA LYS A 30 10.48 11.19 8.24
C LYS A 30 8.96 11.18 8.03
N SER A 31 8.30 12.33 8.05
CA SER A 31 6.85 12.45 7.80
C SER A 31 6.50 12.15 6.35
N LEU A 32 7.25 12.74 5.40
CA LEU A 32 7.00 12.52 3.97
C LEU A 32 7.36 11.08 3.55
N ALA A 33 8.38 10.49 4.19
CA ALA A 33 8.71 9.08 4.03
C ALA A 33 7.57 8.17 4.54
N ALA A 34 6.96 8.50 5.68
CA ALA A 34 5.82 7.76 6.21
C ALA A 34 4.60 7.84 5.28
N GLU A 35 4.30 9.01 4.72
CA GLU A 35 3.25 9.15 3.70
C GLU A 35 3.56 8.37 2.42
N GLY A 36 4.80 8.40 1.95
CA GLY A 36 5.24 7.60 0.80
C GLY A 36 5.10 6.09 1.03
N LEU A 37 5.44 5.61 2.23
CA LEU A 37 5.22 4.21 2.63
C LEU A 37 3.73 3.85 2.66
N HIS A 38 2.90 4.72 3.22
CA HIS A 38 1.45 4.53 3.26
C HIS A 38 0.86 4.40 1.84
N SER A 39 1.19 5.34 0.95
CA SER A 39 0.73 5.29 -0.44
C SER A 39 1.27 4.06 -1.19
N SER A 40 2.48 3.58 -0.87
CA SER A 40 3.04 2.35 -1.43
C SER A 40 2.29 1.08 -1.01
N LEU A 41 1.86 1.01 0.26
CA LEU A 41 1.02 -0.08 0.76
C LEU A 41 -0.35 -0.10 0.06
N ASP A 42 -0.95 1.06 -0.15
CA ASP A 42 -2.22 1.19 -0.87
C ASP A 42 -2.13 0.76 -2.34
N LEU A 43 -1.04 1.11 -3.03
CA LEU A 43 -0.79 0.64 -4.39
C LEU A 43 -0.68 -0.89 -4.44
N THR A 44 0.03 -1.48 -3.48
CA THR A 44 0.19 -2.93 -3.38
C THR A 44 -1.16 -3.62 -3.22
N ASN A 45 -2.04 -3.07 -2.37
CA ASN A 45 -3.41 -3.56 -2.22
C ASN A 45 -4.23 -3.45 -3.50
N GLN A 46 -4.19 -2.30 -4.18
CA GLN A 46 -4.89 -2.14 -5.45
C GLN A 46 -4.43 -3.17 -6.49
N ILE A 47 -3.14 -3.47 -6.54
CA ILE A 47 -2.58 -4.49 -7.44
C ILE A 47 -3.16 -5.87 -7.10
N ILE A 48 -3.09 -6.29 -5.84
CA ILE A 48 -3.61 -7.60 -5.38
C ILE A 48 -5.11 -7.75 -5.72
N LEU A 49 -5.91 -6.73 -5.39
CA LEU A 49 -7.33 -6.73 -5.67
C LEU A 49 -7.63 -6.73 -7.17
N MET A 50 -6.87 -5.97 -7.97
CA MET A 50 -7.03 -5.96 -9.42
C MET A 50 -6.78 -7.35 -10.02
N TYR A 51 -5.74 -8.05 -9.57
CA TYR A 51 -5.50 -9.43 -9.98
C TYR A 51 -6.64 -10.36 -9.57
N GLY A 52 -7.13 -10.24 -8.33
CA GLY A 52 -8.28 -11.00 -7.84
C GLY A 52 -9.54 -10.82 -8.68
N ILE A 53 -9.86 -9.57 -9.03
CA ILE A 53 -11.01 -9.23 -9.89
C ILE A 53 -10.81 -9.75 -11.32
N ARG A 54 -9.58 -9.68 -11.85
CA ARG A 54 -9.28 -10.19 -13.20
C ARG A 54 -9.47 -11.70 -13.25
N TRP A 55 -9.00 -12.41 -12.23
CA TRP A 55 -9.21 -13.85 -12.09
C TRP A 55 -10.68 -14.19 -11.84
N SER A 56 -11.42 -13.37 -11.10
CA SER A 56 -12.84 -13.64 -10.84
C SER A 56 -13.73 -13.56 -12.08
N LYS A 57 -13.23 -12.96 -13.17
CA LYS A 57 -13.92 -12.84 -14.45
C LYS A 57 -13.54 -13.95 -15.44
N LEU A 58 -12.64 -14.88 -15.08
CA LEU A 58 -12.33 -16.00 -15.95
C LEU A 58 -13.55 -16.92 -16.12
N ASN A 59 -13.76 -17.40 -17.35
CA ASN A 59 -14.81 -18.35 -17.64
C ASN A 59 -14.57 -19.68 -16.91
N PRO A 60 -15.64 -20.42 -16.58
CA PRO A 60 -15.53 -21.77 -16.03
C PRO A 60 -14.69 -22.69 -16.91
N THR A 61 -13.83 -23.48 -16.29
CA THR A 61 -13.00 -24.50 -16.94
C THR A 61 -13.50 -25.89 -16.50
N PRO A 62 -13.15 -26.98 -17.22
CA PRO A 62 -13.53 -28.34 -16.80
C PRO A 62 -13.05 -28.68 -15.37
N THR A 63 -11.93 -28.10 -14.94
CA THR A 63 -11.37 -28.24 -13.59
C THR A 63 -12.13 -27.40 -12.55
N TYR A 64 -12.72 -26.28 -12.96
CA TYR A 64 -13.51 -25.38 -12.10
C TYR A 64 -14.88 -25.09 -12.73
N PRO A 65 -15.83 -26.04 -12.63
CA PRO A 65 -17.14 -25.94 -13.29
C PRO A 65 -18.02 -24.80 -12.76
N TYR A 66 -17.78 -24.35 -11.52
CA TYR A 66 -18.45 -23.19 -10.92
C TYR A 66 -17.77 -21.83 -11.27
N GLY A 67 -16.68 -21.86 -12.04
CA GLY A 67 -15.91 -20.66 -12.40
C GLY A 67 -15.01 -20.13 -11.28
N TYR A 68 -14.39 -18.99 -11.55
CA TYR A 68 -13.38 -18.39 -10.68
C TYR A 68 -13.90 -17.22 -9.84
N GLY A 69 -15.23 -17.03 -9.75
CA GLY A 69 -15.84 -15.87 -9.08
C GLY A 69 -15.35 -15.61 -7.65
N ASN A 70 -14.96 -16.67 -6.94
CA ASN A 70 -14.44 -16.59 -5.57
C ASN A 70 -13.03 -15.98 -5.47
N ALA A 71 -12.28 -15.88 -6.57
CA ALA A 71 -10.93 -15.33 -6.60
C ALA A 71 -10.85 -13.90 -6.04
N ARG A 72 -11.92 -13.11 -6.16
CA ARG A 72 -11.99 -11.77 -5.55
C ARG A 72 -11.90 -11.81 -4.03
N TYR A 73 -12.58 -12.77 -3.39
CA TYR A 73 -12.61 -12.90 -1.92
C TYR A 73 -11.26 -13.41 -1.40
N ILE A 74 -10.65 -14.34 -2.14
CA ILE A 74 -9.30 -14.84 -1.83
C ILE A 74 -8.30 -13.69 -1.92
N ALA A 75 -8.36 -12.86 -2.97
CA ALA A 75 -7.50 -11.69 -3.10
C ALA A 75 -7.73 -10.65 -2.00
N SER A 76 -8.99 -10.39 -1.61
CA SER A 76 -9.31 -9.52 -0.47
C SER A 76 -8.71 -10.05 0.84
N LEU A 77 -8.79 -11.37 1.07
CA LEU A 77 -8.20 -12.00 2.24
C LEU A 77 -6.66 -11.87 2.24
N ILE A 78 -6.01 -12.14 1.11
CA ILE A 78 -4.56 -11.99 0.95
C ILE A 78 -4.14 -10.54 1.21
N SER A 79 -4.86 -9.58 0.65
CA SER A 79 -4.63 -8.14 0.87
C SER A 79 -4.75 -7.76 2.35
N GLY A 80 -5.77 -8.26 3.05
CA GLY A 80 -5.93 -8.05 4.50
C GLY A 80 -4.79 -8.66 5.32
N CYS A 81 -4.39 -9.90 5.03
CA CYS A 81 -3.26 -10.55 5.67
C CYS A 81 -1.94 -9.81 5.43
N TRP A 82 -1.72 -9.30 4.21
CA TRP A 82 -0.56 -8.50 3.86
C TRP A 82 -0.50 -7.19 4.65
N LEU A 83 -1.59 -6.41 4.65
CA LEU A 83 -1.67 -5.16 5.41
C LEU A 83 -1.45 -5.40 6.91
N PHE A 84 -2.13 -6.40 7.45
CA PHE A 84 -2.07 -6.68 8.89
C PHE A 84 -0.69 -7.21 9.28
N GLY A 85 -0.16 -8.19 8.55
CA GLY A 85 1.13 -8.81 8.86
C GLY A 85 2.30 -7.88 8.59
N PHE A 86 2.40 -7.32 7.40
CA PHE A 86 3.53 -6.49 7.00
C PHE A 86 3.41 -5.07 7.57
N GLY A 87 2.27 -4.42 7.38
CA GLY A 87 2.02 -3.07 7.91
C GLY A 87 1.98 -3.04 9.43
N GLY A 88 1.26 -3.99 10.05
CA GLY A 88 1.21 -4.12 11.50
C GLY A 88 2.56 -4.56 12.10
N GLY A 89 3.25 -5.52 11.48
CA GLY A 89 4.56 -5.99 11.94
C GLY A 89 5.63 -4.89 11.94
N ILE A 90 5.72 -4.10 10.86
CA ILE A 90 6.64 -2.95 10.80
C ILE A 90 6.28 -1.90 11.84
N SER A 91 4.99 -1.62 12.05
CA SER A 91 4.51 -0.65 13.03
C SER A 91 4.83 -1.08 14.46
N LEU A 92 4.61 -2.37 14.79
CA LEU A 92 4.96 -2.94 16.08
C LEU A 92 6.46 -2.93 16.30
N TYR A 93 7.25 -3.31 15.30
CA TYR A 93 8.71 -3.29 15.38
C TYR A 93 9.24 -1.87 15.66
N HIS A 94 8.81 -0.86 14.89
CA HIS A 94 9.23 0.52 15.10
C HIS A 94 8.69 1.09 16.43
N GLY A 95 7.47 0.74 16.81
CA GLY A 95 6.87 1.15 18.07
C GLY A 95 7.63 0.61 19.28
N ILE A 96 7.89 -0.70 19.32
CA ILE A 96 8.65 -1.35 20.40
C ILE A 96 10.09 -0.81 20.42
N THR A 97 10.74 -0.72 19.26
CA THR A 97 12.12 -0.21 19.19
C THR A 97 12.19 1.26 19.62
N GLY A 98 11.21 2.09 19.27
CA GLY A 98 11.13 3.48 19.70
C GLY A 98 10.85 3.66 21.19
N LEU A 99 10.14 2.72 21.82
CA LEU A 99 9.95 2.69 23.27
C LEU A 99 11.21 2.25 24.02
N LEU A 100 11.94 1.26 23.48
CA LEU A 100 13.15 0.72 24.10
C LEU A 100 14.38 1.61 23.89
N HIS A 101 14.47 2.28 22.74
CA HIS A 101 15.52 3.24 22.39
C HIS A 101 14.89 4.59 22.11
N PRO A 102 14.49 5.36 23.15
CA PRO A 102 13.98 6.70 22.96
C PRO A 102 15.08 7.59 22.38
N HIS A 103 15.06 7.75 21.06
CA HIS A 103 15.84 8.81 20.41
C HIS A 103 15.23 10.16 20.77
N ALA A 104 16.08 11.16 21.00
CA ALA A 104 15.61 12.53 21.16
C ALA A 104 14.71 12.88 19.96
N ILE A 105 13.51 13.37 20.25
CA ILE A 105 12.59 13.89 19.24
C ILE A 105 13.39 14.97 18.52
N GLU A 106 13.79 14.72 17.27
CA GLU A 106 14.38 15.77 16.43
C GLU A 106 13.31 16.85 16.34
N SER A 107 13.50 17.93 17.11
CA SER A 107 12.60 19.07 17.04
C SER A 107 12.60 19.51 15.58
N PRO A 108 11.43 19.80 14.98
CA PRO A 108 11.44 20.41 13.68
C PRO A 108 12.29 21.69 13.79
N ALA A 109 13.28 21.86 12.92
CA ALA A 109 14.17 23.05 12.95
C ALA A 109 13.40 24.38 12.78
N TRP A 110 12.10 24.32 12.45
CA TRP A 110 11.17 25.46 12.40
C TRP A 110 10.48 25.78 13.72
N ALA A 111 10.55 24.92 14.74
CA ALA A 111 9.92 25.14 16.05
C ALA A 111 10.77 26.01 16.99
N SER A 112 11.94 26.47 16.54
CA SER A 112 12.85 27.36 17.27
C SER A 112 13.02 28.74 16.61
N LEU A 113 12.11 29.11 15.71
CA LEU A 113 11.96 30.46 15.15
C LEU A 113 10.59 31.01 15.52
#